data_AF-A0AAW1QLC6-F1
#
_entry.id   AF-A0AAW1QLC6-F1
#
_cell.length_a   1.000
_cell.length_b   1.000
_cell.length_c   1.000
_cell.angle_alpha   90.00
_cell.angle_beta   90.00
_cell.angle_gamma   90.00
#
_symmetry.space_group_name_H-M   'P 1'
#
loop_
_entity.id
_entity.type
_entity.pdbx_description
1 polymer ?
#
loop_
_entity_poly.entity_id
_entity_poly.type
_entity_poly.pdbx_seq_one_letter_code
_entity_poly.pdbx_strand_id
1 'polypeptide(L)'
;MKLLISFCLLSISCGCLSLAQVLPTTTTIPSIYTHGRVVSRLAPGQPAFQLPLFFTWPGSALFTYWTGTTITVTISNISFWQPEIDGIPQPKFFSPADTTASYSFSAANAGTHTFTLTKLNEARAGTATVTGLSVDPAGSFLQNPGLQLPSWITSGRRIEVFGDSYTVGYGNNVMQSNCTSVQPVYQQATDPLLSPVPLVADHFGADYHLTAWSASGLTASLQGSPNLPDFWRRGDATNPSSSWNFATWQPQVVLNAIGSNDVFAYSPDSADQFAREYANFSLSVQSVYPNASYIVVSYAPDTQMFGDPNQAERYQQYMAAAFNAVKASGIKASFLQLSGVNQSANSCTGHPDAIGDASMARDMIDAINTLQPW
;
A
#
# COMPACT_ATOMS: atom_id res chain seq x y z
N MET A 1 6.80 -67.82 75.17
CA MET A 1 7.36 -66.45 75.17
C MET A 1 8.47 -66.37 74.14
N LYS A 2 8.14 -65.96 72.90
CA LYS A 2 9.08 -65.56 71.83
C LYS A 2 8.26 -64.74 70.83
N LEU A 3 8.60 -63.46 70.73
CA LEU A 3 7.97 -62.43 69.91
C LEU A 3 8.19 -62.72 68.42
N LEU A 4 7.13 -62.68 67.60
CA LEU A 4 7.23 -62.51 66.16
C LEU A 4 7.27 -61.01 65.84
N ILE A 5 8.34 -60.54 65.21
CA ILE A 5 8.43 -59.21 64.60
C ILE A 5 8.39 -59.43 63.08
N SER A 6 7.29 -59.03 62.46
CA SER A 6 7.13 -59.00 61.01
C SER A 6 7.62 -57.65 60.49
N PHE A 7 8.67 -57.65 59.67
CA PHE A 7 9.15 -56.45 58.97
C PHE A 7 8.31 -56.24 57.71
N CYS A 8 7.44 -55.23 57.73
CA CYS A 8 6.72 -54.76 56.56
C CYS A 8 7.62 -53.76 55.81
N LEU A 9 8.15 -54.15 54.66
CA LEU A 9 8.86 -53.25 53.74
C LEU A 9 7.83 -52.34 53.05
N LEU A 10 7.71 -51.09 53.51
CA LEU A 10 7.03 -50.02 52.76
C LEU A 10 7.95 -49.54 51.64
N SER A 11 7.62 -49.89 50.39
CA SER A 11 8.18 -49.22 49.21
C SER A 11 7.55 -47.83 49.08
N ILE A 12 8.30 -46.78 49.46
CA ILE A 12 7.92 -45.39 49.17
C ILE A 12 8.24 -45.13 47.70
N SER A 13 7.25 -45.28 46.82
CA SER A 13 7.31 -44.74 45.47
C SER A 13 7.17 -43.22 45.56
N CYS A 14 8.29 -42.50 45.42
CA CYS A 14 8.29 -41.06 45.24
C CYS A 14 7.73 -40.74 43.85
N GLY A 15 6.40 -40.61 43.77
CA GLY A 15 5.73 -40.13 42.57
C GLY A 15 5.97 -38.63 42.43
N CYS A 16 7.00 -38.25 41.65
CA CYS A 16 7.08 -36.90 41.10
C CYS A 16 5.87 -36.69 40.19
N LEU A 17 4.78 -36.13 40.75
CA LEU A 17 3.73 -35.50 39.97
C LEU A 17 4.34 -34.25 39.32
N SER A 18 4.90 -34.40 38.12
CA SER A 18 5.12 -33.27 37.25
C SER A 18 3.74 -32.75 36.85
N LEU A 19 3.31 -31.66 37.48
CA LEU A 19 2.34 -30.77 36.89
C LEU A 19 3.02 -30.16 35.66
N ALA A 20 3.01 -30.90 34.55
CA ALA A 20 3.14 -30.29 33.25
C ALA A 20 1.94 -29.35 33.11
N GLN A 21 2.13 -28.07 33.41
CA GLN A 21 1.25 -27.04 32.90
C GLN A 21 1.32 -27.17 31.38
N VAL A 22 0.34 -27.87 30.81
CA VAL A 22 0.00 -27.72 29.42
C VAL A 22 -0.52 -26.30 29.30
N LEU A 23 0.39 -25.35 29.06
CA LEU A 23 0.02 -24.04 28.55
C LEU A 23 -0.79 -24.34 27.27
N PRO A 24 -2.03 -23.85 27.13
CA PRO A 24 -2.73 -23.98 25.88
C PRO A 24 -1.95 -23.18 24.83
N THR A 25 -1.10 -23.86 24.06
CA THR A 25 -0.48 -23.32 22.84
C THR A 25 -1.52 -23.35 21.73
N THR A 26 -2.65 -22.68 21.93
CA THR A 26 -3.51 -22.32 20.81
C THR A 26 -2.94 -21.02 20.26
N THR A 27 -1.87 -21.11 19.47
CA THR A 27 -1.51 -20.04 18.52
C THR A 27 -2.66 -19.99 17.52
N THR A 28 -3.69 -19.22 17.84
CA THR A 28 -4.82 -18.96 16.94
C THR A 28 -4.26 -18.29 15.70
N ILE A 29 -4.49 -18.88 14.52
CA ILE A 29 -4.05 -18.32 13.25
C ILE A 29 -4.85 -17.02 13.01
N PRO A 30 -4.19 -15.87 12.80
CA PRO A 30 -4.88 -14.62 12.55
C PRO A 30 -5.71 -14.67 11.27
N SER A 31 -6.91 -14.10 11.31
CA SER A 31 -7.60 -13.71 10.08
C SER A 31 -6.99 -12.41 9.57
N ILE A 32 -6.16 -12.54 8.54
CA ILE A 32 -5.50 -11.40 7.91
C ILE A 32 -6.28 -11.01 6.66
N TYR A 33 -6.69 -9.75 6.63
CA TYR A 33 -7.13 -9.06 5.43
C TYR A 33 -6.00 -8.17 4.94
N THR A 34 -5.92 -7.95 3.63
CA THR A 34 -4.89 -7.09 3.04
C THR A 34 -5.54 -6.02 2.20
N HIS A 35 -4.94 -4.85 2.24
CA HIS A 35 -5.26 -3.70 1.43
C HIS A 35 -4.09 -3.45 0.47
N GLY A 36 -4.39 -3.11 -0.78
CA GLY A 36 -3.37 -3.02 -1.83
C GLY A 36 -2.83 -4.38 -2.27
N ARG A 37 -1.85 -4.36 -3.19
CA ARG A 37 -1.16 -5.56 -3.66
C ARG A 37 -0.18 -6.06 -2.61
N VAL A 38 -0.61 -7.05 -1.83
CA VAL A 38 0.24 -7.76 -0.86
C VAL A 38 0.44 -9.18 -1.35
N VAL A 39 1.69 -9.63 -1.40
CA VAL A 39 2.00 -11.01 -1.77
C VAL A 39 2.11 -11.85 -0.50
N SER A 40 1.38 -12.96 -0.45
CA SER A 40 1.72 -14.09 0.40
C SER A 40 2.31 -15.18 -0.48
N ARG A 41 3.43 -15.78 -0.06
CA ARG A 41 3.98 -16.96 -0.76
C ARG A 41 3.26 -18.21 -0.26
N LEU A 42 1.99 -18.36 -0.64
CA LEU A 42 1.24 -19.59 -0.34
C LEU A 42 1.68 -20.72 -1.26
N ALA A 43 1.67 -21.94 -0.73
CA ALA A 43 1.51 -23.12 -1.58
C ALA A 43 0.09 -23.11 -2.19
N PRO A 44 -0.12 -23.60 -3.42
CA PRO A 44 -1.44 -23.65 -4.05
C PRO A 44 -2.50 -24.32 -3.16
N GLY A 45 -3.68 -23.70 -3.03
CA GLY A 45 -4.86 -24.31 -2.37
C GLY A 45 -5.17 -23.88 -0.93
N GLN A 46 -4.52 -22.84 -0.39
CA GLN A 46 -4.84 -22.30 0.95
C GLN A 46 -5.73 -21.04 0.87
N PRO A 47 -6.85 -20.97 1.64
CA PRO A 47 -7.89 -19.95 1.47
C PRO A 47 -7.66 -18.62 2.21
N ALA A 48 -6.55 -18.45 2.95
CA ALA A 48 -6.26 -17.25 3.72
C ALA A 48 -4.80 -16.81 3.55
N PHE A 49 -4.54 -15.50 3.54
CA PHE A 49 -3.19 -14.94 3.55
C PHE A 49 -2.43 -15.46 4.78
N GLN A 50 -1.28 -16.09 4.56
CA GLN A 50 -0.39 -16.54 5.63
C GLN A 50 0.91 -15.74 5.59
N LEU A 51 1.51 -15.57 6.77
CA LEU A 51 2.85 -15.02 6.90
C LEU A 51 3.87 -15.96 6.22
N PRO A 52 4.97 -15.44 5.64
CA PRO A 52 5.30 -14.02 5.55
C PRO A 52 4.48 -13.27 4.48
N LEU A 53 4.19 -12.00 4.77
CA LEU A 53 3.56 -11.06 3.84
C LEU A 53 4.59 -10.07 3.32
N PHE A 54 4.58 -9.82 2.01
CA PHE A 54 5.51 -8.96 1.31
C PHE A 54 4.78 -7.69 0.85
N PHE A 55 5.25 -6.55 1.36
CA PHE A 55 4.70 -5.22 1.10
C PHE A 55 5.72 -4.41 0.31
N THR A 56 5.42 -4.15 -0.96
CA THR A 56 6.27 -3.31 -1.81
C THR A 56 5.57 -2.00 -2.15
N TRP A 57 4.28 -2.09 -2.51
CA TRP A 57 3.50 -0.93 -2.95
C TRP A 57 3.21 0.04 -1.80
N PRO A 58 3.29 1.35 -2.04
CA PRO A 58 2.96 2.38 -1.05
C PRO A 58 1.50 2.27 -0.60
N GLY A 59 1.26 2.52 0.68
CA GLY A 59 -0.09 2.51 1.26
C GLY A 59 -0.71 1.12 1.38
N SER A 60 0.00 0.04 1.04
CA SER A 60 -0.49 -1.33 1.27
C SER A 60 -0.49 -1.68 2.75
N ALA A 61 -1.49 -2.45 3.19
CA ALA A 61 -1.69 -2.71 4.61
C ALA A 61 -2.15 -4.14 4.90
N LEU A 62 -1.92 -4.59 6.13
CA LEU A 62 -2.64 -5.71 6.71
C LEU A 62 -3.66 -5.21 7.73
N PHE A 63 -4.73 -5.97 7.89
CA PHE A 63 -5.77 -5.76 8.88
C PHE A 63 -6.11 -7.07 9.59
N THR A 64 -6.23 -7.05 10.92
CA THR A 64 -6.57 -8.24 11.73
C THR A 64 -7.35 -7.86 12.99
N TYR A 65 -7.96 -8.86 13.61
CA TYR A 65 -8.67 -8.77 14.89
C TYR A 65 -7.96 -9.54 15.97
N TRP A 66 -7.92 -9.00 17.19
CA TRP A 66 -7.43 -9.74 18.35
C TRP A 66 -8.19 -9.42 19.64
N THR A 67 -8.08 -10.32 20.61
CA THR A 67 -8.41 -10.07 22.01
C THR A 67 -7.14 -9.92 22.82
N GLY A 68 -7.14 -9.01 23.80
CA GLY A 68 -6.00 -8.76 24.68
C GLY A 68 -5.76 -7.27 24.88
N THR A 69 -4.52 -6.92 25.21
CA THR A 69 -4.06 -5.53 25.39
C THR A 69 -2.92 -5.16 24.46
N THR A 70 -2.13 -6.13 24.01
CA THR A 70 -0.94 -5.92 23.19
C THR A 70 -0.98 -6.80 21.95
N ILE A 71 -0.64 -6.20 20.82
CA ILE A 71 -0.30 -6.90 19.59
C ILE A 71 1.15 -6.60 19.23
N THR A 72 1.88 -7.61 18.80
CA THR A 72 3.27 -7.54 18.37
C THR A 72 3.37 -7.96 16.91
N VAL A 73 4.04 -7.15 16.10
CA VAL A 73 4.39 -7.48 14.72
C VAL A 73 5.89 -7.67 14.58
N THR A 74 6.30 -8.72 13.88
CA THR A 74 7.70 -8.97 13.54
C THR A 74 7.94 -8.58 12.08
N ILE A 75 8.85 -7.64 11.86
CA ILE A 75 9.13 -7.03 10.56
C ILE A 75 10.59 -7.28 10.19
N SER A 76 10.83 -7.53 8.91
CA SER A 76 12.14 -7.58 8.29
C SER A 76 12.23 -6.53 7.18
N ASN A 77 13.46 -6.04 6.96
CA ASN A 77 13.86 -5.02 5.97
C ASN A 77 13.46 -3.58 6.32
N ILE A 78 14.13 -2.65 5.63
CA ILE A 78 13.94 -1.20 5.77
C ILE A 78 12.50 -0.82 5.42
N SER A 79 11.79 -0.20 6.36
CA SER A 79 10.40 0.19 6.13
C SER A 79 9.89 1.25 7.10
N PHE A 80 8.94 2.05 6.63
CA PHE A 80 8.19 3.02 7.44
C PHE A 80 6.75 2.57 7.55
N TRP A 81 6.15 2.69 8.73
CA TRP A 81 4.83 2.13 9.01
C TRP A 81 3.95 3.08 9.82
N GLN A 82 2.65 3.06 9.51
CA GLN A 82 1.57 3.63 10.30
C GLN A 82 0.78 2.49 10.95
N PRO A 83 0.91 2.26 12.27
CA PRO A 83 0.03 1.37 13.00
C PRO A 83 -1.28 2.09 13.38
N GLU A 84 -2.36 1.35 13.50
CA GLU A 84 -3.66 1.83 13.94
C GLU A 84 -4.31 0.78 14.85
N ILE A 85 -4.89 1.21 15.96
CA ILE A 85 -5.68 0.39 16.87
C ILE A 85 -7.09 0.98 16.95
N ASP A 86 -8.12 0.19 16.65
CA ASP A 86 -9.52 0.61 16.74
C ASP A 86 -9.86 1.90 15.95
N GLY A 87 -9.26 2.08 14.77
CA GLY A 87 -9.42 3.30 13.98
C GLY A 87 -8.59 4.49 14.47
N ILE A 88 -7.76 4.31 15.51
CA ILE A 88 -6.93 5.36 16.11
C ILE A 88 -5.46 5.18 15.71
N PRO A 89 -4.90 6.11 14.90
CA PRO A 89 -3.50 6.08 14.51
C PRO A 89 -2.56 6.09 15.72
N GLN A 90 -1.60 5.19 15.72
CA GLN A 90 -0.49 5.13 16.67
C GLN A 90 0.72 5.89 16.14
N PRO A 91 1.75 6.19 16.94
CA PRO A 91 2.98 6.79 16.43
C PRO A 91 3.60 5.99 15.28
N LYS A 92 3.90 6.66 14.17
CA LYS A 92 4.64 6.08 13.04
C LYS A 92 6.01 5.60 13.51
N PHE A 93 6.51 4.51 12.93
CA PHE A 93 7.84 4.00 13.26
C PHE A 93 8.62 3.59 12.02
N PHE A 94 9.94 3.54 12.20
CA PHE A 94 10.90 3.09 11.21
C PHE A 94 11.48 1.74 11.63
N SER A 95 11.44 0.78 10.72
CA SER A 95 12.19 -0.47 10.81
C SER A 95 13.50 -0.31 10.05
N PRO A 96 14.66 -0.31 10.73
CA PRO A 96 15.98 -0.17 10.09
C PRO A 96 16.42 -1.46 9.36
N ALA A 97 17.56 -1.38 8.67
CA ALA A 97 18.09 -2.44 7.81
C ALA A 97 18.53 -3.73 8.56
N ASP A 98 18.66 -4.82 7.79
CA ASP A 98 19.35 -6.09 8.07
C ASP A 98 19.02 -6.84 9.39
N THR A 99 17.91 -6.50 10.05
CA THR A 99 17.45 -7.24 11.22
C THR A 99 15.95 -7.51 11.15
N THR A 100 15.55 -8.66 11.70
CA THR A 100 14.16 -8.95 11.99
C THR A 100 13.87 -8.47 13.40
N ALA A 101 12.97 -7.50 13.54
CA ALA A 101 12.66 -6.86 14.82
C ALA A 101 11.16 -6.97 15.13
N SER A 102 10.82 -6.97 16.42
CA SER A 102 9.44 -7.03 16.89
C SER A 102 9.01 -5.69 17.49
N TYR A 103 7.83 -5.22 17.10
CA TYR A 103 7.24 -3.95 17.49
C TYR A 103 5.90 -4.23 18.17
N SER A 104 5.72 -3.73 19.40
CA SER A 104 4.51 -3.98 20.19
C SER A 104 3.69 -2.71 20.34
N PHE A 105 2.37 -2.85 20.24
CA PHE A 105 1.39 -1.77 20.35
C PHE A 105 0.33 -2.16 21.37
N SER A 106 0.01 -1.23 22.27
CA SER A 106 -0.92 -1.49 23.37
C SER A 106 -2.23 -0.73 23.17
N ALA A 107 -3.36 -1.43 23.29
CA ALA A 107 -4.68 -0.85 23.42
C ALA A 107 -4.88 -0.27 24.84
N ALA A 108 -5.83 0.65 24.98
CA ALA A 108 -6.08 1.36 26.24
C ALA A 108 -6.68 0.46 27.35
N ASN A 109 -7.39 -0.59 26.96
CA ASN A 109 -8.06 -1.52 27.85
C ASN A 109 -7.96 -2.94 27.28
N ALA A 110 -8.16 -3.95 28.12
CA ALA A 110 -8.38 -5.30 27.64
C ALA A 110 -9.71 -5.37 26.90
N GLY A 111 -9.74 -6.07 25.77
CA GLY A 111 -10.94 -6.18 24.98
C GLY A 111 -10.69 -6.87 23.66
N THR A 112 -11.64 -6.66 22.74
CA THR A 112 -11.49 -7.01 21.33
C THR A 112 -11.10 -5.77 20.55
N HIS A 113 -10.09 -5.87 19.71
CA HIS A 113 -9.49 -4.76 19.00
C HIS A 113 -9.24 -5.08 17.53
N THR A 114 -9.13 -4.03 16.71
CA THR A 114 -8.73 -4.09 15.31
C THR A 114 -7.36 -3.48 15.10
N PHE A 115 -6.49 -4.12 14.31
CA PHE A 115 -5.15 -3.64 14.01
C PHE A 115 -5.01 -3.42 12.52
N THR A 116 -4.63 -2.21 12.11
CA THR A 116 -4.17 -1.93 10.75
C THR A 116 -2.69 -1.59 10.81
N LEU A 117 -1.89 -2.14 9.91
CA LEU A 117 -0.49 -1.77 9.74
C LEU A 117 -0.21 -1.47 8.28
N THR A 118 0.03 -0.19 7.98
CA THR A 118 0.18 0.32 6.61
C THR A 118 1.62 0.72 6.30
N LYS A 119 2.16 0.23 5.19
CA LYS A 119 3.50 0.59 4.71
C LYS A 119 3.48 1.99 4.08
N LEU A 120 4.33 2.88 4.57
CA LEU A 120 4.39 4.27 4.12
C LEU A 120 5.44 4.51 3.03
N ASN A 121 6.58 3.81 3.06
CA ASN A 121 7.59 4.06 2.03
C ASN A 121 7.21 3.44 0.67
N GLU A 122 7.66 4.08 -0.40
CA GLU A 122 7.38 3.70 -1.79
C GLU A 122 8.05 2.39 -2.25
N ALA A 123 7.70 1.93 -3.45
CA ALA A 123 8.27 0.72 -4.07
C ALA A 123 9.79 0.78 -4.24
N ARG A 124 10.34 1.96 -4.54
CA ARG A 124 11.79 2.21 -4.68
C ARG A 124 12.56 1.91 -3.39
N ALA A 125 11.91 1.98 -2.23
CA ALA A 125 12.54 1.67 -0.95
C ALA A 125 12.66 0.16 -0.68
N GLY A 126 12.15 -0.68 -1.59
CA GLY A 126 12.21 -2.13 -1.50
C GLY A 126 11.00 -2.75 -0.79
N THR A 127 11.06 -4.07 -0.68
CA THR A 127 10.00 -4.89 -0.09
C THR A 127 10.21 -5.05 1.42
N ALA A 128 9.21 -4.65 2.18
CA ALA A 128 9.12 -4.91 3.62
C ALA A 128 8.41 -6.25 3.85
N THR A 129 8.84 -7.01 4.86
CA THR A 129 8.24 -8.32 5.14
C THR A 129 7.70 -8.37 6.55
N VAL A 130 6.41 -8.68 6.71
CA VAL A 130 5.85 -9.07 8.02
C VAL A 130 6.02 -10.58 8.14
N THR A 131 6.84 -11.01 9.10
CA THR A 131 7.22 -12.42 9.32
C THR A 131 6.52 -13.04 10.52
N GLY A 132 5.99 -12.22 11.43
CA GLY A 132 5.33 -12.69 12.66
C GLY A 132 4.23 -11.75 13.13
N LEU A 133 3.20 -12.35 13.73
CA LEU A 133 2.15 -11.65 14.48
C LEU A 133 1.91 -12.44 15.76
N SER A 134 1.93 -11.76 16.90
CA SER A 134 1.59 -12.34 18.20
C SER A 134 0.80 -11.36 19.06
N VAL A 135 0.14 -11.86 20.09
CA VAL A 135 -0.60 -11.06 21.07
C VAL A 135 -0.20 -11.49 22.47
N ASP A 136 -0.70 -10.81 23.50
CA ASP A 136 -0.48 -11.21 24.89
C ASP A 136 -0.77 -12.72 25.10
N PRO A 137 -0.09 -13.40 26.05
CA PRO A 137 -0.34 -14.82 26.32
C PRO A 137 -1.79 -15.18 26.67
N ALA A 138 -2.56 -14.24 27.21
CA ALA A 138 -3.98 -14.40 27.54
C ALA A 138 -4.92 -13.95 26.40
N GLY A 139 -4.36 -13.36 25.34
CA GLY A 139 -5.07 -12.88 24.16
C GLY A 139 -5.21 -13.97 23.09
N SER A 140 -5.96 -13.68 22.04
CA SER A 140 -6.12 -14.56 20.88
C SER A 140 -6.47 -13.77 19.63
N PHE A 141 -6.01 -14.22 18.48
CA PHE A 141 -6.51 -13.69 17.22
C PHE A 141 -7.92 -14.24 16.95
N LEU A 142 -8.77 -13.39 16.38
CA LEU A 142 -10.15 -13.76 16.10
C LEU A 142 -10.33 -14.16 14.63
N GLN A 143 -11.09 -15.23 14.41
CA GLN A 143 -11.58 -15.61 13.08
C GLN A 143 -12.96 -15.02 12.87
N ASN A 144 -13.08 -14.12 11.89
CA ASN A 144 -14.35 -13.49 11.45
C ASN A 144 -15.32 -13.21 12.62
N PRO A 145 -14.99 -12.29 13.54
CA PRO A 145 -15.69 -12.17 14.82
C PRO A 145 -17.11 -11.59 14.73
N GLY A 146 -17.70 -11.50 13.52
CA GLY A 146 -18.96 -10.77 13.30
C GLY A 146 -18.86 -9.28 13.64
N LEU A 147 -17.63 -8.77 13.78
CA LEU A 147 -17.35 -7.36 14.03
C LEU A 147 -17.38 -6.57 12.73
N GLN A 148 -17.58 -5.27 12.86
CA GLN A 148 -17.55 -4.34 11.74
C GLN A 148 -16.19 -4.45 11.03
N LEU A 149 -16.22 -4.88 9.77
CA LEU A 149 -15.09 -4.79 8.86
C LEU A 149 -14.96 -3.36 8.35
N PRO A 150 -13.74 -2.87 8.08
CA PRO A 150 -13.52 -1.63 7.36
C PRO A 150 -14.40 -1.50 6.10
N SER A 151 -14.81 -0.27 5.79
CA SER A 151 -15.66 0.03 4.62
C SER A 151 -15.01 -0.45 3.32
N TRP A 152 -13.70 -0.30 3.18
CA TRP A 152 -12.95 -0.78 2.03
C TRP A 152 -13.04 -2.30 1.81
N ILE A 153 -13.24 -3.09 2.87
CA ILE A 153 -13.48 -4.54 2.75
C ILE A 153 -14.93 -4.84 2.32
N THR A 154 -15.89 -4.06 2.82
CA THR A 154 -17.32 -4.41 2.74
C THR A 154 -18.07 -3.74 1.61
N SER A 155 -17.60 -2.59 1.10
CA SER A 155 -18.28 -1.82 0.06
C SER A 155 -18.25 -2.49 -1.31
N GLY A 156 -17.22 -3.33 -1.56
CA GLY A 156 -16.92 -3.88 -2.88
C GLY A 156 -16.40 -2.86 -3.89
N ARG A 157 -16.25 -1.58 -3.50
CA ARG A 157 -15.70 -0.51 -4.33
C ARG A 157 -14.18 -0.63 -4.36
N ARG A 158 -13.60 -0.51 -5.55
CA ARG A 158 -12.20 -0.79 -5.83
C ARG A 158 -11.66 0.19 -6.86
N ILE A 159 -10.57 0.85 -6.52
CA ILE A 159 -9.88 1.84 -7.36
C ILE A 159 -8.48 1.32 -7.65
N GLU A 160 -8.00 1.44 -8.88
CA GLU A 160 -6.57 1.30 -9.13
C GLU A 160 -6.00 2.53 -9.80
N VAL A 161 -4.87 3.00 -9.28
CA VAL A 161 -4.16 4.14 -9.84
C VAL A 161 -2.77 3.72 -10.26
N PHE A 162 -2.44 4.03 -11.50
CA PHE A 162 -1.10 3.89 -12.05
C PHE A 162 -0.42 5.26 -12.12
N GLY A 163 0.81 5.37 -11.63
CA GLY A 163 1.49 6.66 -11.67
C GLY A 163 2.90 6.68 -11.14
N ASP A 164 3.32 7.85 -10.69
CA ASP A 164 4.69 8.22 -10.37
C ASP A 164 4.78 8.85 -8.95
N SER A 165 5.76 9.73 -8.72
CA SER A 165 6.02 10.33 -7.42
C SER A 165 4.86 11.20 -6.90
N TYR A 166 4.10 11.83 -7.79
CA TYR A 166 2.93 12.62 -7.40
C TYR A 166 1.80 11.72 -6.89
N THR A 167 1.65 10.53 -7.48
CA THR A 167 0.67 9.54 -7.00
C THR A 167 1.12 8.89 -5.69
N VAL A 168 2.43 8.70 -5.49
CA VAL A 168 3.02 8.16 -4.26
C VAL A 168 2.81 9.10 -3.07
N GLY A 169 2.68 10.41 -3.29
CA GLY A 169 2.77 11.42 -2.23
C GLY A 169 4.22 11.71 -1.82
N TYR A 170 5.15 11.68 -2.79
CA TYR A 170 6.57 11.92 -2.53
C TYR A 170 6.75 13.26 -1.81
N GLY A 171 7.24 13.19 -0.58
CA GLY A 171 7.61 14.39 0.16
C GLY A 171 6.46 15.28 0.64
N ASN A 172 5.24 14.77 0.67
CA ASN A 172 4.04 15.55 0.99
C ASN A 172 3.88 15.88 2.49
N ASN A 173 4.62 15.23 3.38
CA ASN A 173 4.52 15.42 4.83
C ASN A 173 5.44 16.57 5.30
N VAL A 174 4.92 17.79 5.15
CA VAL A 174 5.61 19.06 5.44
C VAL A 174 5.97 19.31 6.91
N MET A 175 5.52 18.44 7.83
CA MET A 175 5.95 18.50 9.24
C MET A 175 7.43 18.15 9.41
N GLN A 176 8.09 17.69 8.34
CA GLN A 176 9.54 17.53 8.28
C GLN A 176 10.17 18.71 7.52
N SER A 177 10.65 19.70 8.26
CA SER A 177 11.43 20.81 7.71
C SER A 177 12.72 20.31 7.03
N ASN A 178 13.18 20.99 5.97
CA ASN A 178 14.41 20.69 5.21
C ASN A 178 14.36 19.37 4.42
N CYS A 179 13.24 19.08 3.76
CA CYS A 179 13.20 17.92 2.89
C CYS A 179 14.19 18.05 1.73
N THR A 180 15.01 17.03 1.56
CA THR A 180 15.96 16.88 0.44
C THR A 180 15.74 15.52 -0.21
N SER A 181 16.22 15.32 -1.44
CA SER A 181 16.17 14.02 -2.12
C SER A 181 17.09 12.94 -1.51
N VAL A 182 17.75 13.24 -0.39
CA VAL A 182 18.71 12.35 0.27
C VAL A 182 17.99 11.36 1.18
N GLN A 183 18.43 10.11 1.17
CA GLN A 183 17.95 9.09 2.12
C GLN A 183 18.51 9.33 3.53
N PRO A 184 17.72 9.12 4.61
CA PRO A 184 16.30 8.73 4.63
C PRO A 184 15.34 9.94 4.65
N VAL A 185 15.82 11.17 4.44
CA VAL A 185 15.06 12.42 4.64
C VAL A 185 13.76 12.43 3.83
N TYR A 186 13.82 12.17 2.52
CA TYR A 186 12.59 12.16 1.74
C TYR A 186 11.65 11.00 2.09
N GLN A 187 12.20 9.83 2.48
CA GLN A 187 11.38 8.68 2.88
C GLN A 187 10.59 8.98 4.14
N GLN A 188 11.20 9.71 5.07
CA GLN A 188 10.52 10.18 6.27
C GLN A 188 9.45 11.24 5.93
N ALA A 189 9.71 12.09 4.93
CA ALA A 189 8.79 13.14 4.49
C ALA A 189 7.71 12.66 3.51
N THR A 190 7.73 11.39 3.10
CA THR A 190 6.74 10.81 2.19
C THR A 190 5.68 10.06 2.98
N ASP A 191 4.42 10.43 2.79
CA ASP A 191 3.28 9.75 3.40
C ASP A 191 2.19 9.45 2.37
N PRO A 192 2.09 8.21 1.86
CA PRO A 192 1.10 7.85 0.87
C PRO A 192 -0.32 7.98 1.41
N LEU A 193 -0.55 7.87 2.73
CA LEU A 193 -1.90 8.06 3.30
C LEU A 193 -2.42 9.50 3.16
N LEU A 194 -1.51 10.45 2.93
CA LEU A 194 -1.87 11.84 2.62
C LEU A 194 -1.93 12.12 1.11
N SER A 195 -1.52 11.16 0.28
CA SER A 195 -1.56 11.29 -1.19
C SER A 195 -2.99 11.26 -1.71
N PRO A 196 -3.24 11.64 -2.98
CA PRO A 196 -4.60 11.77 -3.48
C PRO A 196 -5.41 10.46 -3.44
N VAL A 197 -4.76 9.32 -3.67
CA VAL A 197 -5.45 8.05 -3.89
C VAL A 197 -6.09 7.50 -2.61
N PRO A 198 -5.39 7.44 -1.46
CA PRO A 198 -6.03 7.00 -0.23
C PRO A 198 -7.14 7.96 0.22
N LEU A 199 -6.96 9.27 0.03
CA LEU A 199 -8.01 10.26 0.32
C LEU A 199 -9.27 10.05 -0.52
N VAL A 200 -9.13 9.73 -1.82
CA VAL A 200 -10.25 9.37 -2.70
C VAL A 200 -10.90 8.07 -2.22
N ALA A 201 -10.11 7.07 -1.88
CA ALA A 201 -10.61 5.78 -1.44
C ALA A 201 -11.38 5.87 -0.12
N ASP A 202 -10.86 6.63 0.85
CA ASP A 202 -11.52 6.91 2.13
C ASP A 202 -12.87 7.61 1.92
N HIS A 203 -12.93 8.60 1.01
CA HIS A 203 -14.18 9.28 0.67
C HIS A 203 -15.27 8.32 0.19
N PHE A 204 -14.91 7.34 -0.64
CA PHE A 204 -15.86 6.36 -1.17
C PHE A 204 -16.01 5.09 -0.31
N GLY A 205 -15.23 4.95 0.76
CA GLY A 205 -15.08 3.70 1.48
C GLY A 205 -14.61 2.55 0.57
N ALA A 206 -13.77 2.85 -0.42
CA ALA A 206 -13.27 1.92 -1.42
C ALA A 206 -11.93 1.31 -0.99
N ASP A 207 -11.65 0.11 -1.46
CA ASP A 207 -10.30 -0.44 -1.48
C ASP A 207 -9.51 0.15 -2.65
N TYR A 208 -8.19 0.22 -2.54
CA TYR A 208 -7.34 0.80 -3.57
C TYR A 208 -6.05 0.03 -3.81
N HIS A 209 -5.61 0.06 -5.06
CA HIS A 209 -4.26 -0.30 -5.46
C HIS A 209 -3.52 0.95 -5.91
N LEU A 210 -2.42 1.28 -5.22
CA LEU A 210 -1.52 2.37 -5.59
C LEU A 210 -0.29 1.79 -6.32
N THR A 211 -0.43 1.57 -7.63
CA THR A 211 0.61 0.99 -8.48
C THR A 211 1.50 2.11 -9.04
N ALA A 212 2.32 2.70 -8.16
CA ALA A 212 3.14 3.87 -8.48
C ALA A 212 4.59 3.72 -8.02
N TRP A 213 5.50 4.38 -8.74
CA TRP A 213 6.94 4.36 -8.48
C TRP A 213 7.56 5.72 -8.83
N SER A 214 8.22 6.38 -7.89
CA SER A 214 8.80 7.72 -8.15
C SER A 214 9.82 7.71 -9.27
N ALA A 215 9.81 8.79 -10.07
CA ALA A 215 10.65 8.95 -11.26
C ALA A 215 10.32 7.99 -12.42
N SER A 216 9.31 7.13 -12.30
CA SER A 216 8.86 6.30 -13.42
C SER A 216 8.07 7.12 -14.45
N GLY A 217 8.38 6.90 -15.72
CA GLY A 217 7.57 7.31 -16.85
C GLY A 217 6.92 6.09 -17.51
N LEU A 218 6.19 6.33 -18.59
CA LEU A 218 5.63 5.28 -19.42
C LEU A 218 6.66 4.73 -20.42
N THR A 219 7.39 5.63 -21.06
CA THR A 219 8.39 5.36 -22.10
C THR A 219 9.80 5.77 -21.67
N ALA A 220 9.92 6.83 -20.86
CA ALA A 220 11.18 7.33 -20.36
C ALA A 220 11.07 7.66 -18.86
N SER A 221 11.83 6.94 -18.05
CA SER A 221 11.94 7.14 -16.60
C SER A 221 13.23 7.87 -16.23
N LEU A 222 13.21 8.57 -15.10
CA LEU A 222 14.37 9.26 -14.55
C LEU A 222 15.05 8.40 -13.47
N GLN A 223 16.26 8.80 -13.06
CA GLN A 223 16.96 8.25 -11.89
C GLN A 223 17.16 6.73 -11.88
N GLY A 224 17.15 6.10 -13.07
CA GLY A 224 17.25 4.65 -13.22
C GLY A 224 16.02 3.87 -12.74
N SER A 225 14.89 4.54 -12.51
CA SER A 225 13.62 3.89 -12.21
C SER A 225 13.13 3.07 -13.42
N PRO A 226 12.40 1.97 -13.20
CA PRO A 226 11.77 1.21 -14.28
C PRO A 226 10.62 1.99 -14.91
N ASN A 227 10.29 1.73 -16.18
CA ASN A 227 9.09 2.28 -16.79
C ASN A 227 7.84 1.56 -16.25
N LEU A 228 6.69 2.24 -16.22
CA LEU A 228 5.43 1.67 -15.74
C LEU A 228 5.09 0.29 -16.35
N PRO A 229 5.24 0.07 -17.68
CA PRO A 229 5.00 -1.24 -18.30
C PRO A 229 5.84 -2.38 -17.72
N ASP A 230 7.01 -2.09 -17.14
CA ASP A 230 7.92 -3.11 -16.61
C ASP A 230 7.42 -3.71 -15.28
N PHE A 231 6.65 -2.95 -14.49
CA PHE A 231 6.31 -3.33 -13.12
C PHE A 231 4.81 -3.45 -12.82
N TRP A 232 3.93 -2.84 -13.61
CA TRP A 232 2.50 -2.76 -13.25
C TRP A 232 1.80 -4.12 -13.17
N ARG A 233 2.40 -5.19 -13.71
CA ARG A 233 1.89 -6.57 -13.59
C ARG A 233 2.41 -7.32 -12.37
N ARG A 234 3.26 -6.73 -11.55
CA ARG A 234 3.92 -7.41 -10.42
C ARG A 234 3.10 -7.30 -9.13
N GLY A 235 3.12 -8.37 -8.33
CA GLY A 235 2.63 -8.32 -6.95
C GLY A 235 3.66 -7.68 -6.02
N ASP A 236 4.92 -8.07 -6.15
CA ASP A 236 6.09 -7.41 -5.55
C ASP A 236 6.77 -6.58 -6.64
N ALA A 237 6.70 -5.26 -6.51
CA ALA A 237 7.20 -4.33 -7.53
C ALA A 237 8.69 -4.55 -7.86
N THR A 238 9.48 -4.95 -6.87
CA THR A 238 10.95 -5.06 -6.97
C THR A 238 11.42 -6.41 -7.49
N ASN A 239 10.54 -7.42 -7.52
CA ASN A 239 10.85 -8.75 -8.03
C ASN A 239 10.34 -8.91 -9.48
N PRO A 240 11.23 -8.92 -10.50
CA PRO A 240 10.82 -9.02 -11.90
C PRO A 240 10.06 -10.31 -12.26
N SER A 241 10.24 -11.37 -11.48
CA SER A 241 9.54 -12.65 -11.66
C SER A 241 8.19 -12.68 -10.93
N SER A 242 7.85 -11.64 -10.15
CA SER A 242 6.56 -11.55 -9.47
C SER A 242 5.46 -11.21 -10.48
N SER A 243 4.29 -11.85 -10.31
CA SER A 243 3.09 -11.52 -11.05
C SER A 243 1.93 -11.30 -10.08
N TRP A 244 1.08 -10.34 -10.41
CA TRP A 244 -0.18 -10.09 -9.72
C TRP A 244 -1.28 -10.90 -10.39
N ASN A 245 -2.11 -11.56 -9.57
CA ASN A 245 -3.28 -12.26 -10.09
C ASN A 245 -4.44 -11.28 -10.26
N PHE A 246 -4.59 -10.75 -11.48
CA PHE A 246 -5.66 -9.81 -11.83
C PHE A 246 -7.09 -10.38 -11.66
N ALA A 247 -7.26 -11.70 -11.51
CA ALA A 247 -8.59 -12.26 -11.24
C ALA A 247 -9.08 -12.02 -9.80
N THR A 248 -8.17 -11.73 -8.85
CA THR A 248 -8.55 -11.46 -7.45
C THR A 248 -8.98 -10.00 -7.23
N TRP A 249 -8.69 -9.13 -8.20
CA TRP A 249 -8.92 -7.70 -8.12
C TRP A 249 -9.51 -7.17 -9.43
N GLN A 250 -10.73 -6.64 -9.37
CA GLN A 250 -11.44 -6.06 -10.51
C GLN A 250 -11.95 -4.68 -10.08
N PRO A 251 -11.19 -3.60 -10.33
CA PRO A 251 -11.58 -2.26 -9.93
C PRO A 251 -12.70 -1.73 -10.83
N GLN A 252 -13.61 -0.94 -10.27
CA GLN A 252 -14.63 -0.25 -11.05
C GLN A 252 -14.06 1.03 -11.70
N VAL A 253 -13.00 1.63 -11.13
CA VAL A 253 -12.31 2.79 -11.68
C VAL A 253 -10.82 2.52 -11.76
N VAL A 254 -10.27 2.86 -12.92
CA VAL A 254 -8.84 2.96 -13.16
C VAL A 254 -8.51 4.41 -13.46
N LEU A 255 -7.56 4.96 -12.72
CA LEU A 255 -6.93 6.24 -13.05
C LEU A 255 -5.50 5.98 -13.53
N ASN A 256 -5.14 6.53 -14.68
CA ASN A 256 -3.78 6.52 -15.17
C ASN A 256 -3.21 7.94 -15.12
N ALA A 257 -2.32 8.18 -14.17
CA ALA A 257 -1.69 9.47 -13.90
C ALA A 257 -0.20 9.49 -14.28
N ILE A 258 0.26 8.54 -15.11
CA ILE A 258 1.65 8.52 -15.60
C ILE A 258 1.87 9.60 -16.67
N GLY A 259 3.11 10.07 -16.80
CA GLY A 259 3.56 10.87 -17.95
C GLY A 259 4.43 12.07 -17.63
N SER A 260 4.48 12.51 -16.36
CA SER A 260 5.26 13.69 -15.97
C SER A 260 6.76 13.49 -16.28
N ASN A 261 7.30 12.33 -15.92
CA ASN A 261 8.70 11.98 -16.11
C ASN A 261 9.11 11.79 -17.58
N ASP A 262 8.19 11.38 -18.44
CA ASP A 262 8.44 11.28 -19.89
C ASP A 262 8.78 12.65 -20.50
N VAL A 263 8.17 13.72 -19.97
CA VAL A 263 8.44 15.10 -20.40
C VAL A 263 9.76 15.60 -19.84
N PHE A 264 10.03 15.36 -18.55
CA PHE A 264 11.30 15.72 -17.91
C PHE A 264 12.51 15.02 -18.53
N ALA A 265 12.35 13.79 -19.01
CA ALA A 265 13.42 13.04 -19.66
C ALA A 265 13.80 13.61 -21.04
N TYR A 266 12.92 14.42 -21.66
CA TYR A 266 13.04 15.07 -22.97
C TYR A 266 13.62 14.20 -24.10
N SER A 267 12.78 13.85 -25.07
CA SER A 267 13.21 13.34 -26.39
C SER A 267 12.40 14.02 -27.51
N PRO A 268 13.03 14.51 -28.59
CA PRO A 268 12.31 15.23 -29.66
C PRO A 268 11.33 14.34 -30.45
N ASP A 269 11.50 13.02 -30.45
CA ASP A 269 10.64 12.07 -31.18
C ASP A 269 9.47 11.50 -30.34
N SER A 270 9.27 11.97 -29.09
CA SER A 270 8.50 11.21 -28.11
C SER A 270 7.03 11.53 -27.97
N ALA A 271 6.46 12.60 -28.54
CA ALA A 271 5.03 12.90 -28.34
C ALA A 271 4.11 11.83 -28.98
N ASP A 272 4.35 11.51 -30.25
CA ASP A 272 3.57 10.47 -30.96
C ASP A 272 3.88 9.08 -30.43
N GLN A 273 5.14 8.82 -30.06
CA GLN A 273 5.52 7.57 -29.42
C GLN A 273 4.83 7.41 -28.07
N PHE A 274 4.87 8.43 -27.22
CA PHE A 274 4.21 8.47 -25.93
C PHE A 274 2.71 8.22 -26.10
N ALA A 275 2.04 8.92 -27.02
CA ALA A 275 0.61 8.73 -27.27
C ALA A 275 0.28 7.29 -27.71
N ARG A 276 1.07 6.70 -28.61
CA ARG A 276 0.91 5.29 -29.03
C ARG A 276 1.12 4.32 -27.87
N GLU A 277 2.20 4.47 -27.11
CA GLU A 277 2.47 3.59 -25.98
C GLU A 277 1.46 3.76 -24.85
N TYR A 278 0.91 4.97 -24.67
CA TYR A 278 -0.14 5.22 -23.69
C TYR A 278 -1.42 4.47 -24.07
N ALA A 279 -1.78 4.48 -25.36
CA ALA A 279 -2.90 3.69 -25.87
C ALA A 279 -2.63 2.18 -25.72
N ASN A 280 -1.44 1.68 -26.07
CA ASN A 280 -1.06 0.26 -25.92
C ASN A 280 -1.13 -0.20 -24.45
N PHE A 281 -0.61 0.61 -23.54
CA PHE A 281 -0.69 0.36 -22.11
C PHE A 281 -2.15 0.35 -21.65
N SER A 282 -2.94 1.33 -22.07
CA SER A 282 -4.37 1.42 -21.70
C SER A 282 -5.17 0.22 -22.21
N LEU A 283 -4.90 -0.29 -23.41
CA LEU A 283 -5.48 -1.53 -23.93
C LEU A 283 -5.06 -2.75 -23.09
N SER A 284 -3.80 -2.80 -22.65
CA SER A 284 -3.31 -3.85 -21.77
C SER A 284 -4.01 -3.84 -20.41
N VAL A 285 -4.28 -2.66 -19.86
CA VAL A 285 -5.06 -2.51 -18.62
C VAL A 285 -6.54 -2.89 -18.85
N GLN A 286 -7.16 -2.42 -19.93
CA GLN A 286 -8.54 -2.78 -20.28
C GLN A 286 -8.70 -4.30 -20.48
N SER A 287 -7.68 -5.00 -20.99
CA SER A 287 -7.73 -6.45 -21.18
C SER A 287 -7.87 -7.24 -19.87
N VAL A 288 -7.33 -6.72 -18.77
CA VAL A 288 -7.42 -7.34 -17.44
C VAL A 288 -8.54 -6.76 -16.59
N TYR A 289 -8.97 -5.53 -16.88
CA TYR A 289 -10.07 -4.80 -16.22
C TYR A 289 -11.14 -4.34 -17.23
N PRO A 290 -11.84 -5.28 -17.91
CA PRO A 290 -12.73 -4.95 -19.03
C PRO A 290 -13.93 -4.10 -18.65
N ASN A 291 -14.30 -4.08 -17.37
CA ASN A 291 -15.48 -3.37 -16.86
C ASN A 291 -15.13 -2.05 -16.15
N ALA A 292 -13.85 -1.68 -16.05
CA ALA A 292 -13.45 -0.47 -15.35
C ALA A 292 -13.78 0.79 -16.18
N SER A 293 -14.27 1.82 -15.50
CA SER A 293 -14.23 3.18 -16.04
C SER A 293 -12.78 3.66 -16.05
N TYR A 294 -12.30 4.10 -17.21
CA TYR A 294 -10.90 4.49 -17.39
C TYR A 294 -10.77 6.01 -17.45
N ILE A 295 -9.92 6.58 -16.60
CA ILE A 295 -9.66 8.02 -16.55
C ILE A 295 -8.19 8.26 -16.86
N VAL A 296 -7.92 9.01 -17.92
CA VAL A 296 -6.59 9.59 -18.18
C VAL A 296 -6.48 10.83 -17.31
N VAL A 297 -5.52 10.84 -16.39
CA VAL A 297 -5.30 11.94 -15.44
C VAL A 297 -4.08 12.73 -15.88
N SER A 298 -4.26 14.04 -16.03
CA SER A 298 -3.19 15.00 -16.26
C SER A 298 -3.02 15.88 -15.03
N TYR A 299 -1.80 15.94 -14.49
CA TYR A 299 -1.45 16.88 -13.42
C TYR A 299 -1.56 18.33 -13.89
N ALA A 300 -1.66 19.26 -12.96
CA ALA A 300 -1.71 20.68 -13.27
C ALA A 300 -0.47 21.10 -14.07
N PRO A 301 -0.61 21.82 -15.20
CA PRO A 301 0.53 22.31 -15.96
C PRO A 301 1.08 23.60 -15.37
N ASP A 302 1.36 23.58 -14.07
CA ASP A 302 1.94 24.73 -13.42
C ASP A 302 3.47 24.73 -13.61
N THR A 303 4.01 25.92 -13.87
CA THR A 303 5.44 26.15 -14.01
C THR A 303 6.22 25.72 -12.78
N GLN A 304 5.60 25.72 -11.60
CA GLN A 304 6.27 25.36 -10.36
C GLN A 304 6.56 23.85 -10.29
N MET A 305 5.64 23.02 -10.78
CA MET A 305 5.79 21.58 -10.90
C MET A 305 6.75 21.18 -12.03
N PHE A 306 6.65 21.84 -13.19
CA PHE A 306 7.43 21.48 -14.39
C PHE A 306 8.71 22.31 -14.61
N GLY A 307 9.00 23.25 -13.73
CA GLY A 307 10.22 24.08 -13.74
C GLY A 307 10.18 25.27 -14.70
N ASP A 308 9.56 25.14 -15.88
CA ASP A 308 9.38 26.23 -16.84
C ASP A 308 8.07 26.13 -17.65
N PRO A 309 7.59 27.23 -18.25
CA PRO A 309 6.34 27.23 -19.02
C PRO A 309 6.33 26.33 -20.25
N ASN A 310 7.48 26.13 -20.91
CA ASN A 310 7.56 25.29 -22.12
C ASN A 310 7.44 23.81 -21.77
N GLN A 311 7.99 23.39 -20.63
CA GLN A 311 7.81 22.03 -20.13
C GLN A 311 6.37 21.77 -19.70
N ALA A 312 5.75 22.73 -19.01
CA ALA A 312 4.33 22.64 -18.64
C ALA A 312 3.41 22.53 -19.88
N GLU A 313 3.64 23.37 -20.90
CA GLU A 313 2.88 23.31 -22.15
C GLU A 313 3.08 21.97 -22.88
N ARG A 314 4.33 21.49 -22.94
CA ARG A 314 4.65 20.19 -23.54
C ARG A 314 3.93 19.04 -22.85
N TYR A 315 3.88 19.05 -21.52
CA TYR A 315 3.16 18.05 -20.75
C TYR A 315 1.68 18.01 -21.12
N GLN A 316 1.03 19.18 -21.25
CA GLN A 316 -0.35 19.26 -21.71
C GLN A 316 -0.53 18.68 -23.11
N GLN A 317 0.37 18.98 -24.04
CA GLN A 317 0.32 18.43 -25.39
C GLN A 317 0.45 16.90 -25.38
N TYR A 318 1.32 16.35 -24.54
CA TYR A 318 1.53 14.90 -24.41
C TYR A 318 0.29 14.21 -23.86
N MET A 319 -0.29 14.75 -22.79
CA MET A 319 -1.48 14.16 -22.16
C MET A 319 -2.72 14.29 -23.05
N ALA A 320 -2.86 15.38 -23.79
CA ALA A 320 -3.92 15.54 -24.78
C ALA A 320 -3.77 14.53 -25.94
N ALA A 321 -2.55 14.34 -26.46
CA ALA A 321 -2.26 13.35 -27.49
C ALA A 321 -2.52 11.91 -26.99
N ALA A 322 -2.09 11.59 -25.78
CA ALA A 322 -2.35 10.31 -25.12
C ALA A 322 -3.85 10.05 -24.99
N PHE A 323 -4.64 11.00 -24.48
CA PHE A 323 -6.08 10.84 -24.37
C PHE A 323 -6.76 10.62 -25.72
N ASN A 324 -6.36 11.37 -26.76
CA ASN A 324 -6.88 11.17 -28.11
C ASN A 324 -6.54 9.79 -28.67
N ALA A 325 -5.31 9.30 -28.46
CA ALA A 325 -4.90 7.96 -28.87
C ALA A 325 -5.66 6.86 -28.11
N VAL A 326 -5.88 7.03 -26.80
CA VAL A 326 -6.71 6.12 -25.98
C VAL A 326 -8.14 6.04 -26.53
N LYS A 327 -8.79 7.18 -26.81
CA LYS A 327 -10.13 7.18 -27.42
C LYS A 327 -10.13 6.54 -28.82
N ALA A 328 -9.12 6.83 -29.64
CA ALA A 328 -9.00 6.26 -30.98
C ALA A 328 -8.81 4.73 -30.97
N SER A 329 -8.26 4.17 -29.88
CA SER A 329 -8.15 2.72 -29.68
C SER A 329 -9.48 2.02 -29.33
N GLY A 330 -10.56 2.79 -29.11
CA GLY A 330 -11.89 2.26 -28.77
C GLY A 330 -12.18 2.16 -27.27
N ILE A 331 -11.24 2.56 -26.41
CA ILE A 331 -11.46 2.62 -24.96
C ILE A 331 -12.41 3.78 -24.64
N LYS A 332 -13.48 3.50 -23.90
CA LYS A 332 -14.34 4.53 -23.31
C LYS A 332 -13.63 5.15 -22.12
N ALA A 333 -12.84 6.19 -22.40
CA ALA A 333 -12.08 6.92 -21.40
C ALA A 333 -12.58 8.36 -21.20
N SER A 334 -12.45 8.84 -19.98
CA SER A 334 -12.61 10.26 -19.62
C SER A 334 -11.24 10.90 -19.43
N PHE A 335 -11.17 12.22 -19.56
CA PHE A 335 -9.96 13.00 -19.28
C PHE A 335 -10.19 13.86 -18.05
N LEU A 336 -9.27 13.80 -17.10
CA LEU A 336 -9.27 14.62 -15.89
C LEU A 336 -8.01 15.47 -15.88
N GLN A 337 -8.20 16.79 -15.97
CA GLN A 337 -7.14 17.76 -15.70
C GLN A 337 -7.25 18.20 -14.25
N LEU A 338 -6.21 17.94 -13.45
CA LEU A 338 -6.15 18.40 -12.07
C LEU A 338 -5.93 19.92 -12.03
N SER A 339 -6.60 20.59 -11.10
CA SER A 339 -6.78 22.04 -11.04
C SER A 339 -5.58 22.80 -10.47
N GLY A 340 -4.66 22.12 -9.78
CA GLY A 340 -3.45 22.72 -9.23
C GLY A 340 -2.76 21.85 -8.18
N VAL A 341 -1.44 22.00 -8.06
CA VAL A 341 -0.67 21.48 -6.91
C VAL A 341 -0.37 22.64 -5.97
N ASN A 342 -0.79 22.53 -4.72
CA ASN A 342 -0.25 23.42 -3.69
C ASN A 342 1.12 22.89 -3.28
N GLN A 343 2.10 23.79 -3.24
CA GLN A 343 3.46 23.48 -2.82
C GLN A 343 3.85 24.50 -1.74
N SER A 344 3.93 24.06 -0.49
CA SER A 344 4.57 24.85 0.56
C SER A 344 6.07 25.04 0.33
N ALA A 345 6.68 25.96 1.08
CA ALA A 345 8.14 26.15 1.09
C ALA A 345 8.93 24.89 1.54
N ASN A 346 8.28 23.93 2.19
CA ASN A 346 8.90 22.69 2.67
C ASN A 346 8.73 21.52 1.71
N SER A 347 8.07 21.72 0.57
CA SER A 347 7.79 20.63 -0.36
C SER A 347 9.07 20.06 -0.96
N CYS A 348 9.17 18.74 -1.00
CA CYS A 348 10.38 18.07 -1.46
C CYS A 348 10.54 18.24 -2.97
N THR A 349 11.59 18.94 -3.40
CA THR A 349 12.00 19.03 -4.82
C THR A 349 10.88 19.45 -5.79
N GLY A 350 9.98 20.33 -5.37
CA GLY A 350 8.87 20.81 -6.22
C GLY A 350 7.66 19.86 -6.30
N HIS A 351 7.56 18.86 -5.42
CA HIS A 351 6.36 18.04 -5.30
C HIS A 351 5.25 18.75 -4.52
N PRO A 352 3.98 18.31 -4.62
CA PRO A 352 2.89 18.81 -3.80
C PRO A 352 3.10 18.50 -2.32
N ASP A 353 2.57 19.37 -1.46
CA ASP A 353 2.35 19.01 -0.06
C ASP A 353 1.00 18.32 0.14
N ALA A 354 0.71 17.89 1.38
CA ALA A 354 -0.58 17.28 1.71
C ALA A 354 -1.81 18.15 1.39
N ILE A 355 -1.69 19.49 1.33
CA ILE A 355 -2.80 20.37 0.92
C ILE A 355 -2.98 20.28 -0.60
N GLY A 356 -1.88 20.23 -1.35
CA GLY A 356 -1.87 19.97 -2.79
C GLY A 356 -2.48 18.61 -3.12
N ASP A 357 -2.06 17.57 -2.42
CA ASP A 357 -2.60 16.21 -2.56
C ASP A 357 -4.10 16.16 -2.26
N ALA A 358 -4.56 16.82 -1.20
CA ALA A 358 -5.98 16.93 -0.89
C ALA A 358 -6.77 17.71 -1.96
N SER A 359 -6.14 18.63 -2.69
CA SER A 359 -6.78 19.30 -3.83
C SER A 359 -6.93 18.38 -5.02
N MET A 360 -5.87 17.64 -5.37
CA MET A 360 -5.94 16.62 -6.42
C MET A 360 -6.97 15.53 -6.08
N ALA A 361 -7.09 15.14 -4.80
CA ALA A 361 -8.10 14.19 -4.35
C ALA A 361 -9.53 14.70 -4.60
N ARG A 362 -9.81 15.99 -4.36
CA ARG A 362 -11.14 16.57 -4.63
C ARG A 362 -11.49 16.51 -6.12
N ASP A 363 -10.55 16.86 -6.99
CA ASP A 363 -10.77 16.78 -8.44
C ASP A 363 -11.03 15.34 -8.90
N MET A 364 -10.30 14.36 -8.34
CA MET A 364 -10.52 12.95 -8.61
C MET A 364 -11.88 12.46 -8.08
N ILE A 365 -12.29 12.88 -6.89
CA ILE A 365 -13.61 12.57 -6.30
C ILE A 365 -14.72 13.11 -7.20
N ASP A 366 -14.63 14.37 -7.61
CA ASP A 366 -15.61 15.01 -8.49
C ASP A 366 -15.72 14.27 -9.83
N ALA A 367 -14.59 13.87 -10.42
CA ALA A 367 -14.57 13.08 -11.64
C ALA A 367 -15.24 11.71 -11.45
N ILE A 368 -14.94 10.99 -10.36
CA ILE A 368 -15.51 9.68 -10.07
C ILE A 368 -17.02 9.77 -9.79
N ASN A 369 -17.49 10.83 -9.13
CA ASN A 369 -18.92 11.07 -8.89
C ASN A 369 -19.75 11.22 -10.18
N THR A 370 -19.11 11.55 -11.31
CA THR A 370 -19.80 11.58 -12.62
C THR A 370 -20.02 10.19 -13.23
N LEU A 371 -19.39 9.15 -12.69
CA LEU A 371 -19.52 7.77 -13.16
C LEU A 371 -20.75 7.10 -12.50
N GLN A 372 -21.53 6.33 -13.26
CA GLN A 372 -22.74 5.64 -12.79
C GLN A 372 -22.56 4.12 -12.78
N PRO A 373 -23.00 3.38 -11.73
CA PRO A 373 -23.17 3.79 -10.34
C PRO A 373 -21.93 3.40 -9.51
N TRP A 374 -21.36 4.38 -8.81
CA TRP A 374 -20.29 4.18 -7.84
C TRP A 374 -20.85 4.00 -6.42
#